data_AF-F6JSS8-F1
#
_entry.id   AF-F6JSS8-F1
#
_cell.length_a   1.000
_cell.length_b   1.000
_cell.length_c   1.000
_cell.angle_alpha   90.00
_cell.angle_beta   90.00
_cell.angle_gamma   90.00
#
_symmetry.space_group_name_H-M   'P 1'
#
loop_
_entity.id
_entity.type
_entity.pdbx_description
1 polymer ?
#
loop_
_entity_poly.entity_id
_entity_poly.type
_entity_poly.pdbx_seq_one_letter_code
_entity_poly.pdbx_strand_id
1 'polypeptide(L)' 'VIHSITIPSSFIAGRLFVSTGLAYDVFGSPRPNEYFTESRQEVPLITGRFNSLEQVDEFTRSF' A
#
# COMPACT_ATOMS: atom_id res chain seq x y z
N VAL A 1 -17.63 -27.78 14.76
CA VAL A 1 -17.95 -26.58 15.57
C VAL A 1 -16.80 -25.55 15.60
N ILE A 2 -15.56 -25.94 15.89
CA ILE A 2 -14.44 -24.95 15.97
C ILE A 2 -14.14 -24.32 14.59
N HIS A 3 -13.89 -25.15 13.57
CA HIS A 3 -13.55 -24.68 12.23
C HIS A 3 -14.68 -23.91 11.52
N SER A 4 -15.93 -24.12 11.92
CA SER A 4 -17.07 -23.34 11.42
C SER A 4 -17.10 -21.90 11.95
N ILE A 5 -16.28 -21.58 12.95
CA ILE A 5 -16.10 -20.22 13.47
C ILE A 5 -14.75 -19.65 13.03
N THR A 6 -13.67 -20.40 13.20
CA THR A 6 -12.32 -19.88 12.93
C THR A 6 -12.07 -19.58 11.46
N ILE A 7 -12.55 -20.41 10.53
CA ILE A 7 -12.36 -20.18 9.08
C ILE A 7 -13.14 -18.94 8.61
N PRO A 8 -14.45 -18.78 8.89
CA PRO A 8 -15.16 -17.55 8.52
C PRO A 8 -14.57 -16.30 9.18
N SER A 9 -14.14 -16.38 10.44
CA SER A 9 -13.51 -15.25 11.13
C SER A 9 -12.21 -14.81 10.47
N SER A 10 -11.31 -15.74 10.15
CA SER A 10 -10.05 -15.42 9.44
C SER A 10 -10.32 -14.87 8.05
N PHE A 11 -11.32 -15.39 7.34
CA PHE A 11 -11.71 -14.87 6.02
C PHE A 11 -12.23 -13.43 6.10
N ILE A 12 -13.12 -13.12 7.06
CA ILE A 12 -13.64 -11.77 7.27
C ILE A 12 -12.52 -10.81 7.66
N ALA A 13 -11.60 -11.22 8.54
CA ALA A 13 -10.44 -10.42 8.91
C ALA A 13 -9.59 -10.05 7.68
N GLY A 14 -9.27 -11.01 6.83
CA GLY A 14 -8.53 -10.77 5.58
C GLY A 14 -9.29 -9.88 4.60
N ARG A 15 -10.61 -10.08 4.46
CA ARG A 15 -11.46 -9.22 3.63
C ARG A 15 -11.45 -7.77 4.14
N LEU A 16 -11.60 -7.58 5.46
CA LEU A 16 -11.57 -6.26 6.08
C LEU A 16 -10.22 -5.59 5.89
N PHE A 17 -9.12 -6.31 6.08
CA PHE A 17 -7.76 -5.80 5.90
C PHE A 17 -7.53 -5.15 4.52
N VAL A 18 -8.12 -5.72 3.46
CA VAL A 18 -8.06 -5.13 2.12
C VAL A 18 -9.12 -4.02 1.95
N SER A 19 -10.36 -4.27 2.38
CA SER A 19 -11.47 -3.33 2.11
C SER A 19 -11.39 -2.01 2.87
N THR A 20 -10.71 -1.98 4.02
CA THR A 20 -10.48 -0.73 4.77
C THR A 20 -9.32 0.09 4.21
N GLY A 21 -8.55 -0.46 3.28
CA GLY A 21 -7.33 0.15 2.76
C GLY A 21 -6.09 -0.08 3.64
N LEU A 22 -6.21 -0.74 4.79
CA LEU A 22 -5.10 -0.96 5.73
C LEU A 22 -3.92 -1.72 5.08
N ALA A 23 -4.19 -2.61 4.13
CA ALA A 23 -3.13 -3.28 3.37
C ALA A 23 -2.21 -2.31 2.61
N TYR A 24 -2.76 -1.24 2.03
CA TYR A 24 -1.97 -0.23 1.33
C TYR A 24 -1.06 0.52 2.30
N ASP A 25 -1.60 0.90 3.46
CA ASP A 25 -0.88 1.68 4.47
C ASP A 25 0.23 0.86 5.16
N VAL A 26 -0.01 -0.43 5.45
CA VAL A 26 0.98 -1.31 6.11
C VAL A 26 2.14 -1.66 5.19
N PHE A 27 1.86 -1.93 3.92
CA PHE A 27 2.87 -2.39 2.98
C PHE A 27 3.46 -1.26 2.11
N GLY A 28 2.92 -0.05 2.20
CA GLY A 28 3.31 1.06 1.33
C GLY A 28 3.02 0.79 -0.16
N SER A 29 2.04 -0.07 -0.46
CA SER A 29 1.61 -0.29 -1.83
C SER A 29 0.81 0.94 -2.29
N PRO A 30 1.17 1.58 -3.42
CA PRO A 30 0.37 2.68 -3.95
C PRO A 30 -1.06 2.22 -4.26
N ARG A 31 -2.05 3.05 -3.94
CA ARG A 31 -3.42 2.84 -4.43
C ARG A 31 -3.49 3.12 -5.94
N PRO A 32 -4.54 2.66 -6.65
CA PRO A 32 -4.65 2.85 -8.10
C PRO A 32 -4.50 4.31 -8.58
N ASN A 33 -4.86 5.28 -7.72
CA ASN A 33 -4.76 6.72 -7.99
C ASN A 33 -3.47 7.38 -7.46
N GLU A 34 -2.54 6.62 -6.86
CA GLU A 34 -1.32 7.11 -6.22
C GLU A 34 -0.05 6.67 -6.97
N TYR A 35 -0.17 6.12 -8.19
CA TYR A 35 1.01 5.77 -8.99
C TYR A 35 1.67 6.99 -9.63
N PHE A 36 0.88 7.99 -10.00
CA PHE A 36 1.29 9.21 -10.68
C PHE A 36 0.47 10.38 -10.14
N THR A 37 1.05 11.58 -10.14
CA THR A 37 0.32 12.80 -9.78
C THR A 37 -0.18 13.49 -11.05
N GLU A 38 -1.05 14.49 -10.90
CA GLU A 38 -1.50 15.30 -12.04
C GLU A 38 -0.32 15.99 -12.77
N SER A 39 0.70 16.42 -12.02
CA SER A 39 1.87 17.13 -12.54
C SER A 39 3.01 16.21 -12.99
N ARG A 40 3.09 14.99 -12.46
CA ARG A 40 4.21 14.07 -12.68
C ARG A 40 3.73 12.74 -13.23
N GLN A 41 4.01 12.53 -14.51
CA GLN A 41 3.73 11.29 -15.26
C GLN A 41 4.98 10.39 -15.40
N GLU A 42 6.08 10.74 -14.74
CA GLU A 42 7.32 9.95 -14.73
C GLU A 42 7.29 8.88 -13.64
N VAL A 43 7.84 7.70 -13.94
CA VAL A 43 7.88 6.56 -13.00
C VAL A 43 8.73 6.90 -11.77
N PRO A 44 8.26 6.66 -10.51
CA PRO A 44 9.02 6.89 -9.28
C PRO A 44 10.14 5.86 -9.10
N LEU A 45 11.18 5.95 -9.92
CA LEU A 45 12.30 5.01 -9.88
C LEU A 45 13.32 5.45 -8.84
N ILE A 46 13.63 4.55 -7.90
CA ILE A 46 14.71 4.75 -6.93
C ILE A 46 16.05 4.53 -7.62
N THR A 47 16.90 5.55 -7.60
CA THR A 47 18.20 5.56 -8.30
C THR A 47 19.39 5.59 -7.35
N GLY A 48 19.16 5.97 -6.09
CA GLY A 48 20.21 6.10 -5.09
C GLY A 48 20.07 5.08 -3.96
N ARG A 49 21.15 4.34 -3.67
CA ARG A 49 21.15 3.32 -2.61
C ARG A 49 21.00 3.93 -1.23
N PHE A 50 21.81 4.95 -0.92
CA PHE A 50 21.94 5.50 0.44
C PHE A 50 20.85 6.51 0.80
N ASN A 51 20.25 7.17 -0.18
CA ASN A 51 19.13 8.11 -0.02
C ASN A 51 17.78 7.53 -0.51
N SER A 52 17.69 6.20 -0.64
CA SER A 52 16.50 5.51 -1.13
C SER A 52 15.24 5.84 -0.32
N LEU A 53 15.33 5.89 1.01
CA LEU A 53 14.20 6.23 1.88
C LEU A 53 13.72 7.67 1.68
N GLU A 54 14.64 8.61 1.51
CA GLU A 54 14.32 10.02 1.24
C GLU A 54 13.67 10.17 -0.14
N GLN A 55 14.16 9.44 -1.15
CA GLN A 55 13.54 9.41 -2.49
C GLN A 55 12.10 8.87 -2.45
N VAL A 56 11.83 7.81 -1.66
CA VAL A 56 10.47 7.29 -1.47
C VAL A 56 9.56 8.33 -0.80
N ASP A 57 10.04 9.01 0.24
CA ASP A 57 9.28 10.07 0.93
C ASP A 57 8.96 11.24 0.01
N GLU A 58 9.93 11.66 -0.82
CA GLU A 58 9.73 12.71 -1.82
C GLU A 58 8.67 12.32 -2.86
N PHE A 59 8.73 11.10 -3.39
CA PHE A 59 7.73 10.62 -4.34
C PHE A 59 6.33 10.51 -3.72
N THR A 60 6.25 10.18 -2.43
CA THR A 60 4.98 9.94 -1.73
C THR A 60 4.34 11.22 -1.20
N ARG A 61 5.12 12.26 -0.87
CA ARG A 61 4.63 13.55 -0.37
C ARG A 61 3.69 14.28 -1.34
N SER A 62 3.76 13.95 -2.63
CA SER A 62 3.01 14.62 -3.69
C SER A 62 1.60 14.07 -3.96
N PHE A 63 1.19 13.03 -3.21
CA PHE A 63 -0.14 12.41 -3.32
C PHE A 63 -1.19 13.03 -2.38
#